data_AF-A0A517MHW8-F1
#
_entry.id   AF-A0A517MHW8-F1
#
_cell.length_a   1.000
_cell.length_b   1.000
_cell.length_c   1.000
_cell.angle_alpha   90.00
_cell.angle_beta   90.00
_cell.angle_gamma   90.00
#
_symmetry.space_group_name_H-M   'P 1'
#
loop_
_entity.id
_entity.type
_entity.pdbx_description
1 polymer ?
#
loop_
_entity_poly.entity_id
_entity_poly.type
_entity_poly.pdbx_seq_one_letter_code
_entity_poly.pdbx_strand_id
1 'polypeptide(L)'
;MQIQKHIVTLEWFTALVALLLPMTVCEANEPLTPAKRPLKVFILTGQSNMQGHAQVRTIDAIQLNPQAAPLLKLMKNEDGTLRTCERTWISSIGSAQEEQTGRLTAGFGAAANGPKIGPEFTFGLEMEATHEDPILIIKTAWGGKSLNTDFRPPSAGPYEFNAQQLENFKKQNKDIDKILADKTDATGRYYHLMIDHVKSVLADISRVYPEYDKAQGYELAGIVWFQGWNDMVDGGSYPNRNQSGGYDQYSTLLTHFIRDVRKDLDSPNLPFVIGVMGVGGPTNLYGPDQQRYLTVHQGFRDAMAAPASMPEFKGNVAVVLTENYWDTEFVTLRNQERSFKPQVDKIKAEMKEGSLSRDQGMAAIDKIYNANFDQRQMRILKESVSNQDYHYLGSAGIIGQIGQGFSQAMNTMIE
;
A
#
# COMPACT_ATOMS: atom_id res chain seq x y z
N MET A 1 112.85 -6.68 13.25
CA MET A 1 113.52 -5.54 13.90
C MET A 1 112.59 -5.05 15.00
N GLN A 2 112.97 -5.26 16.27
CA GLN A 2 112.28 -4.71 17.45
C GLN A 2 112.14 -3.19 17.32
N ILE A 3 111.07 -2.58 17.89
CA ILE A 3 111.13 -1.65 19.04
C ILE A 3 109.72 -1.51 19.68
N GLN A 4 109.73 -1.67 21.00
CA GLN A 4 108.74 -1.45 22.09
C GLN A 4 108.20 0.01 22.17
N LYS A 5 106.97 0.34 22.60
CA LYS A 5 106.45 0.54 23.99
C LYS A 5 105.18 1.42 23.81
N HIS A 6 104.07 1.26 24.54
CA HIS A 6 103.90 1.68 25.93
C HIS A 6 102.63 1.09 26.56
N ILE A 7 102.73 0.84 27.87
CA ILE A 7 101.70 0.46 28.83
C ILE A 7 100.99 1.72 29.33
N VAL A 8 99.64 1.71 29.44
CA VAL A 8 98.89 2.28 30.58
C VAL A 8 97.58 1.49 30.76
N THR A 9 97.35 1.04 31.98
CA THR A 9 96.18 0.35 32.54
C THR A 9 94.95 1.26 32.65
N LEU A 10 93.74 0.72 32.38
CA LEU A 10 92.49 1.36 32.81
C LEU A 10 91.45 0.30 33.18
N GLU A 11 91.18 0.16 34.47
CA GLU A 11 90.09 -0.64 35.02
C GLU A 11 88.74 -0.01 34.64
N TRP A 12 87.78 -0.82 34.19
CA TRP A 12 86.39 -0.40 34.03
C TRP A 12 85.46 -1.39 34.74
N PHE A 13 84.76 -0.84 35.73
CA PHE A 13 83.67 -1.43 36.49
C PHE A 13 82.51 -1.87 35.57
N THR A 14 81.95 -3.04 35.86
CA THR A 14 80.71 -3.57 35.32
C THR A 14 79.50 -2.77 35.82
N ALA A 15 78.77 -2.13 34.90
CA ALA A 15 77.42 -1.62 35.16
C ALA A 15 76.39 -2.61 34.60
N LEU A 16 75.63 -3.23 35.49
CA LEU A 16 74.51 -4.12 35.19
C LEU A 16 73.28 -3.24 34.84
N VAL A 17 72.88 -3.19 33.57
CA VAL A 17 71.62 -2.56 33.15
C VAL A 17 70.56 -3.65 33.05
N ALA A 18 69.58 -3.63 33.97
CA ALA A 18 68.38 -4.46 33.87
C ALA A 18 67.47 -3.90 32.77
N LEU A 19 67.39 -4.62 31.64
CA LEU A 19 66.39 -4.35 30.60
C LEU A 19 65.04 -4.92 31.05
N LEU A 20 64.12 -4.05 31.46
CA LEU A 20 62.70 -4.35 31.58
C LEU A 20 62.08 -4.37 30.18
N LEU A 21 61.80 -5.56 29.66
CA LEU A 21 60.96 -5.76 28.47
C LEU A 21 59.49 -5.48 28.85
N PRO A 22 58.78 -4.57 28.15
CA PRO A 22 57.35 -4.44 28.35
C PRO A 22 56.65 -5.67 27.78
N MET A 23 55.90 -6.39 28.63
CA MET A 23 54.94 -7.38 28.15
C MET A 23 53.82 -6.63 27.42
N THR A 24 53.80 -6.74 26.10
CA THR A 24 52.66 -6.32 25.29
C THR A 24 51.49 -7.20 25.65
N VAL A 25 50.54 -6.68 26.42
CA VAL A 25 49.24 -7.31 26.62
C VAL A 25 48.54 -7.26 25.27
N CYS A 26 48.34 -8.41 24.63
CA CYS A 26 47.37 -8.52 23.56
C CYS A 26 45.99 -8.25 24.17
N GLU A 27 45.48 -7.02 24.00
CA GLU A 27 44.05 -6.77 24.14
C GLU A 27 43.33 -7.69 23.16
N ALA A 28 42.52 -8.60 23.70
CA ALA A 28 41.58 -9.35 22.90
C ALA A 28 40.64 -8.34 22.24
N ASN A 29 40.72 -8.21 20.92
CA ASN A 29 39.68 -7.53 20.15
C ASN A 29 38.36 -8.23 20.49
N GLU A 30 37.47 -7.54 21.20
CA GLU A 30 36.08 -7.98 21.28
C GLU A 30 35.55 -8.14 19.85
N PRO A 31 34.76 -9.19 19.56
CA PRO A 31 34.12 -9.30 18.27
C PRO A 31 33.26 -8.06 18.07
N LEU A 32 33.58 -7.26 17.05
CA LEU A 32 32.73 -6.15 16.61
C LEU A 32 31.31 -6.69 16.44
N THR A 33 30.41 -6.29 17.32
CA THR A 33 28.97 -6.52 17.14
C THR A 33 28.62 -5.98 15.76
N PRO A 34 27.98 -6.77 14.87
CA PRO A 34 27.56 -6.26 13.58
C PRO A 34 26.78 -4.96 13.79
N ALA A 35 27.18 -3.88 13.11
CA ALA A 35 26.45 -2.62 13.20
C ALA A 35 24.98 -2.90 12.86
N LYS A 36 24.07 -2.60 13.79
CA LYS A 36 22.64 -2.81 13.59
C LYS A 36 22.19 -2.00 12.38
N ARG A 37 21.47 -2.65 11.46
CA ARG A 37 20.96 -2.00 10.24
C ARG A 37 19.91 -0.94 10.62
N PRO A 38 19.84 0.19 9.88
CA PRO A 38 18.82 1.20 10.15
C PRO A 38 17.42 0.64 9.96
N LEU A 39 16.46 1.15 10.72
CA LEU A 39 15.04 0.84 10.51
C LEU A 39 14.56 1.43 9.19
N LYS A 40 14.10 0.60 8.25
CA LYS A 40 13.45 1.07 7.03
C LYS A 40 11.99 1.43 7.32
N VAL A 41 11.63 2.69 7.07
CA VAL A 41 10.28 3.21 7.27
C VAL A 41 9.59 3.40 5.92
N PHE A 42 8.45 2.74 5.74
CA PHE A 42 7.60 2.90 4.56
C PHE A 42 6.29 3.56 4.91
N ILE A 43 5.87 4.53 4.10
CA ILE A 43 4.55 5.17 4.25
C ILE A 43 3.58 4.54 3.27
N LEU A 44 2.45 4.03 3.75
CA LEU A 44 1.38 3.51 2.90
C LEU A 44 0.16 4.42 3.05
N THR A 45 -0.17 5.19 2.01
CA THR A 45 -1.18 6.25 2.11
C THR A 45 -2.18 6.20 0.96
N GLY A 46 -3.40 6.68 1.22
CA GLY A 46 -4.43 6.80 0.20
C GLY A 46 -5.83 6.67 0.77
N GLN A 47 -6.72 6.05 0.01
CA GLN A 47 -8.13 5.92 0.38
C GLN A 47 -8.49 4.49 0.84
N SER A 48 -9.78 4.13 0.80
CA SER A 48 -10.31 2.79 1.07
C SER A 48 -9.56 1.60 0.47
N ASN A 49 -9.04 1.70 -0.75
CA ASN A 49 -8.27 0.59 -1.34
C ASN A 49 -6.89 0.40 -0.66
N MET A 50 -6.30 1.47 -0.12
CA MET A 50 -5.16 1.39 0.80
C MET A 50 -5.59 0.96 2.22
N GLN A 51 -6.77 1.40 2.71
CA GLN A 51 -7.30 0.92 3.99
C GLN A 51 -7.34 -0.60 4.00
N GLY A 52 -7.85 -1.19 2.90
CA GLY A 52 -7.94 -2.63 2.74
C GLY A 52 -9.31 -3.17 3.09
N HIS A 53 -10.05 -3.58 2.07
CA HIS A 53 -11.41 -4.11 2.23
C HIS A 53 -11.53 -5.61 1.89
N ALA A 54 -10.40 -6.32 1.75
CA ALA A 54 -10.42 -7.76 1.55
C ALA A 54 -10.62 -8.48 2.88
N GLN A 55 -11.77 -9.14 3.06
CA GLN A 55 -12.00 -9.95 4.26
C GLN A 55 -11.03 -11.13 4.31
N VAL A 56 -10.53 -11.41 5.51
CA VAL A 56 -9.62 -12.53 5.79
C VAL A 56 -10.16 -13.86 5.28
N ARG A 57 -11.49 -14.07 5.31
CA ARG A 57 -12.12 -15.29 4.78
C ARG A 57 -11.87 -15.56 3.30
N THR A 58 -11.42 -14.56 2.53
CA THR A 58 -11.09 -14.72 1.11
C THR A 58 -9.64 -15.15 0.88
N ILE A 59 -8.80 -15.22 1.93
CA ILE A 59 -7.40 -15.63 1.84
C ILE A 59 -7.28 -17.07 1.34
N ASP A 60 -8.02 -18.03 1.92
CA ASP A 60 -7.92 -19.44 1.48
C ASP A 60 -8.40 -19.65 0.04
N ALA A 61 -9.23 -18.76 -0.49
CA ALA A 61 -9.68 -18.79 -1.88
C ALA A 61 -8.58 -18.36 -2.86
N ILE A 62 -7.48 -17.75 -2.40
CA ILE A 62 -6.31 -17.40 -3.23
C ILE A 62 -5.78 -18.62 -4.00
N GLN A 63 -5.86 -19.83 -3.41
CA GLN A 63 -5.44 -21.08 -4.07
C GLN A 63 -6.19 -21.35 -5.39
N LEU A 64 -7.39 -20.78 -5.54
CA LEU A 64 -8.23 -20.98 -6.72
C LEU A 64 -7.77 -20.10 -7.89
N ASN A 65 -7.00 -19.05 -7.64
CA ASN A 65 -6.38 -18.21 -8.66
C ASN A 65 -4.90 -18.63 -8.83
N PRO A 66 -4.53 -19.28 -9.94
CA PRO A 66 -3.16 -19.77 -10.13
C PRO A 66 -2.07 -18.69 -10.07
N GLN A 67 -2.38 -17.45 -10.47
CA GLN A 67 -1.43 -16.33 -10.45
C GLN A 67 -1.14 -15.87 -9.02
N ALA A 68 -2.17 -15.87 -8.16
CA ALA A 68 -2.07 -15.44 -6.78
C ALA A 68 -1.72 -16.59 -5.81
N ALA A 69 -1.93 -17.85 -6.19
CA ALA A 69 -1.72 -19.03 -5.35
C ALA A 69 -0.37 -19.07 -4.61
N PRO A 70 0.78 -18.64 -5.20
CA PRO A 70 2.05 -18.59 -4.47
C PRO A 70 2.01 -17.70 -3.21
N LEU A 71 1.18 -16.66 -3.18
CA LEU A 71 1.06 -15.74 -2.03
C LEU A 71 0.56 -16.43 -0.76
N LEU A 72 -0.15 -17.55 -0.88
CA LEU A 72 -0.61 -18.30 0.30
C LEU A 72 0.56 -18.79 1.16
N LYS A 73 1.66 -19.19 0.54
CA LYS A 73 2.86 -19.62 1.26
C LYS A 73 3.46 -18.47 2.07
N LEU A 74 3.35 -17.25 1.56
CA LEU A 74 3.82 -16.06 2.25
C LEU A 74 2.85 -15.63 3.37
N MET A 75 1.54 -15.76 3.15
CA MET A 75 0.51 -15.32 4.11
C MET A 75 0.22 -16.31 5.24
N LYS A 76 0.54 -17.60 5.08
CA LYS A 76 0.18 -18.65 6.06
C LYS A 76 1.41 -19.39 6.61
N ASN A 77 1.36 -19.72 7.89
CA ASN A 77 2.26 -20.66 8.55
C ASN A 77 1.99 -22.10 8.07
N GLU A 78 2.88 -23.03 8.40
CA GLU A 78 2.71 -24.46 8.06
C GLU A 78 1.46 -25.08 8.68
N ASP A 79 1.05 -24.60 9.86
CA ASP A 79 -0.17 -25.04 10.56
C ASP A 79 -1.46 -24.44 9.96
N GLY A 80 -1.34 -23.61 8.91
CA GLY A 80 -2.46 -22.95 8.26
C GLY A 80 -2.98 -21.69 8.96
N THR A 81 -2.34 -21.23 10.03
CA THR A 81 -2.64 -19.92 10.64
C THR A 81 -2.06 -18.78 9.79
N LEU A 82 -2.58 -17.57 9.93
CA LEU A 82 -2.04 -16.40 9.24
C LEU A 82 -0.70 -16.00 9.86
N ARG A 83 0.28 -15.67 9.02
CA ARG A 83 1.58 -15.20 9.50
C ARG A 83 1.46 -13.86 10.18
N THR A 84 2.28 -13.70 11.22
CA THR A 84 2.63 -12.40 11.80
C THR A 84 4.09 -12.16 11.45
N CYS A 85 4.38 -10.99 10.91
CA CYS A 85 5.74 -10.60 10.56
C CYS A 85 6.62 -10.54 11.82
N GLU A 86 7.87 -10.96 11.68
CA GLU A 86 8.81 -10.99 12.80
C GLU A 86 9.52 -9.66 12.99
N ARG A 87 9.85 -8.97 11.89
CA ARG A 87 10.67 -7.75 11.83
C ARG A 87 9.91 -6.55 11.28
N THR A 88 8.67 -6.74 10.86
CA THR A 88 7.79 -5.67 10.34
C THR A 88 6.76 -5.25 11.38
N TRP A 89 6.81 -3.98 11.76
CA TRP A 89 5.84 -3.32 12.62
C TRP A 89 4.99 -2.34 11.82
N ILE A 90 3.82 -1.98 12.34
CA ILE A 90 2.92 -1.04 11.71
C ILE A 90 2.31 -0.08 12.73
N SER A 91 2.14 1.19 12.33
CA SER A 91 1.18 2.13 12.88
C SER A 91 0.17 2.46 11.78
N SER A 92 -1.13 2.37 12.09
CA SER A 92 -2.20 2.55 11.11
C SER A 92 -3.30 3.47 11.66
N ILE A 93 -3.58 4.57 10.97
CA ILE A 93 -4.74 5.42 11.25
C ILE A 93 -5.73 5.44 10.08
N GLY A 94 -6.98 5.76 10.41
CA GLY A 94 -8.08 5.85 9.46
C GLY A 94 -8.70 4.52 9.06
N SER A 95 -8.02 3.38 9.26
CA SER A 95 -8.59 2.04 9.04
C SER A 95 -9.50 1.58 10.20
N ALA A 96 -9.30 2.14 11.39
CA ALA A 96 -10.13 1.95 12.58
C ALA A 96 -10.45 3.31 13.24
N GLN A 97 -11.25 3.30 14.32
CA GLN A 97 -11.60 4.51 15.08
C GLN A 97 -10.38 5.13 15.78
N GLU A 98 -9.48 4.28 16.27
CA GLU A 98 -8.23 4.66 16.93
C GLU A 98 -7.03 4.16 16.11
N GLU A 99 -5.85 4.68 16.42
CA GLU A 99 -4.59 4.16 15.86
C GLU A 99 -4.41 2.69 16.24
N GLN A 100 -4.10 1.85 15.26
CA GLN A 100 -3.71 0.47 15.48
C GLN A 100 -2.19 0.33 15.35
N THR A 101 -1.56 -0.33 16.32
CA THR A 101 -0.11 -0.58 16.33
C THR A 101 0.19 -2.05 16.61
N GLY A 102 1.37 -2.52 16.19
CA GLY A 102 1.85 -3.86 16.51
C GLY A 102 2.70 -4.48 15.40
N ARG A 103 3.09 -5.74 15.60
CA ARG A 103 3.68 -6.55 14.53
C ARG A 103 2.65 -6.73 13.41
N LEU A 104 3.09 -6.57 12.17
CA LEU A 104 2.21 -6.66 11.03
C LEU A 104 1.63 -8.07 10.88
N THR A 105 0.31 -8.16 10.83
CA THR A 105 -0.45 -9.38 10.56
C THR A 105 -1.75 -9.00 9.84
N ALA A 106 -2.63 -9.95 9.56
CA ALA A 106 -3.96 -9.64 9.08
C ALA A 106 -4.78 -8.89 10.16
N GLY A 107 -5.68 -8.00 9.74
CA GLY A 107 -6.55 -7.25 10.65
C GLY A 107 -6.23 -5.76 10.77
N PHE A 108 -5.17 -5.29 10.12
CA PHE A 108 -4.91 -3.84 9.95
C PHE A 108 -5.70 -3.23 8.79
N GLY A 109 -6.53 -4.01 8.09
CA GLY A 109 -7.49 -3.52 7.10
C GLY A 109 -8.60 -2.65 7.70
N ALA A 110 -9.53 -2.17 6.88
CA ALA A 110 -10.70 -1.44 7.36
C ALA A 110 -11.50 -2.26 8.41
N ALA A 111 -11.67 -1.75 9.62
CA ALA A 111 -12.16 -2.51 10.77
C ALA A 111 -13.65 -2.91 10.67
N ALA A 112 -14.48 -2.10 10.01
CA ALA A 112 -15.93 -2.30 9.97
C ALA A 112 -16.33 -3.58 9.23
N ASN A 113 -17.12 -4.47 9.83
CA ASN A 113 -17.57 -5.76 9.26
C ASN A 113 -16.48 -6.86 9.21
N GLY A 114 -15.74 -7.04 10.31
CA GLY A 114 -14.83 -8.17 10.52
C GLY A 114 -13.39 -7.93 10.04
N PRO A 115 -12.46 -8.86 10.33
CA PRO A 115 -11.04 -8.68 10.02
C PRO A 115 -10.79 -8.62 8.52
N LYS A 116 -9.98 -7.65 8.11
CA LYS A 116 -9.61 -7.40 6.71
C LYS A 116 -8.12 -7.17 6.57
N ILE A 117 -7.65 -7.30 5.33
CA ILE A 117 -6.32 -6.92 4.90
C ILE A 117 -6.43 -5.84 3.84
N GLY A 118 -5.45 -4.93 3.83
CA GLY A 118 -5.10 -4.13 2.67
C GLY A 118 -3.81 -4.62 2.03
N PRO A 119 -3.26 -3.83 1.09
CA PRO A 119 -2.00 -4.17 0.47
C PRO A 119 -0.85 -4.16 1.48
N GLU A 120 -1.00 -3.56 2.66
CA GLU A 120 0.04 -3.54 3.70
C GLU A 120 0.50 -4.92 4.11
N PHE A 121 -0.41 -5.91 4.16
CA PHE A 121 -0.07 -7.21 4.70
C PHE A 121 0.92 -7.95 3.80
N THR A 122 0.63 -8.05 2.51
CA THR A 122 1.54 -8.69 1.55
C THR A 122 2.76 -7.82 1.28
N PHE A 123 2.61 -6.49 1.24
CA PHE A 123 3.75 -5.59 1.13
C PHE A 123 4.77 -5.87 2.24
N GLY A 124 4.37 -5.84 3.52
CA GLY A 124 5.31 -6.06 4.62
C GLY A 124 5.89 -7.47 4.67
N LEU A 125 5.09 -8.51 4.35
CA LEU A 125 5.61 -9.87 4.25
C LEU A 125 6.69 -10.03 3.16
N GLU A 126 6.48 -9.45 1.97
CA GLU A 126 7.46 -9.48 0.88
C GLU A 126 8.71 -8.67 1.22
N MET A 127 8.55 -7.49 1.82
CA MET A 127 9.67 -6.66 2.26
C MET A 127 10.49 -7.37 3.34
N GLU A 128 9.86 -8.05 4.29
CA GLU A 128 10.56 -8.85 5.31
C GLU A 128 11.29 -10.05 4.70
N ALA A 129 10.71 -10.69 3.67
CA ALA A 129 11.34 -11.81 2.99
C ALA A 129 12.55 -11.39 2.14
N THR A 130 12.55 -10.16 1.61
CA THR A 130 13.58 -9.65 0.69
C THR A 130 14.66 -8.82 1.37
N HIS A 131 14.38 -8.21 2.52
CA HIS A 131 15.32 -7.39 3.29
C HIS A 131 15.59 -7.98 4.66
N GLU A 132 16.85 -7.92 5.08
CA GLU A 132 17.24 -8.28 6.46
C GLU A 132 17.12 -7.11 7.45
N ASP A 133 16.78 -5.91 6.97
CA ASP A 133 16.53 -4.72 7.79
C ASP A 133 15.26 -4.89 8.66
N PRO A 134 15.19 -4.27 9.86
CA PRO A 134 13.92 -4.09 10.52
C PRO A 134 13.04 -3.11 9.73
N ILE A 135 11.72 -3.30 9.76
CA ILE A 135 10.77 -2.54 8.95
C ILE A 135 9.68 -1.92 9.82
N LEU A 136 9.34 -0.67 9.54
CA LEU A 136 8.16 0.01 10.07
C LEU A 136 7.29 0.52 8.93
N ILE A 137 6.02 0.13 8.92
CA ILE A 137 4.99 0.70 8.05
C ILE A 137 4.22 1.77 8.81
N ILE A 138 4.10 2.97 8.23
CA ILE A 138 3.19 4.01 8.69
C ILE A 138 2.05 4.10 7.69
N LYS A 139 0.87 3.59 8.06
CA LYS A 139 -0.32 3.58 7.21
C LYS A 139 -1.28 4.71 7.55
N THR A 140 -1.57 5.56 6.56
CA THR A 140 -2.51 6.69 6.69
C THR A 140 -3.55 6.61 5.58
N ALA A 141 -4.68 5.94 5.86
CA ALA A 141 -5.65 5.64 4.82
C ALA A 141 -7.09 5.88 5.27
N TRP A 142 -7.88 6.57 4.43
CA TRP A 142 -9.25 6.94 4.77
C TRP A 142 -10.21 6.77 3.60
N GLY A 143 -11.33 6.09 3.86
CA GLY A 143 -12.38 5.92 2.86
C GLY A 143 -12.97 7.25 2.38
N GLY A 144 -13.27 7.33 1.08
CA GLY A 144 -13.99 8.45 0.51
C GLY A 144 -13.20 9.76 0.41
N LYS A 145 -11.87 9.69 0.27
CA LYS A 145 -10.99 10.86 0.14
C LYS A 145 -10.47 11.06 -1.27
N SER A 146 -10.47 12.30 -1.74
CA SER A 146 -9.97 12.70 -3.06
C SER A 146 -8.59 13.37 -2.98
N LEU A 147 -7.85 13.32 -4.08
CA LEU A 147 -6.66 14.14 -4.27
C LEU A 147 -7.05 15.59 -4.58
N ASN A 148 -8.15 15.81 -5.30
CA ASN A 148 -8.59 17.16 -5.65
C ASN A 148 -8.89 18.06 -4.43
N THR A 149 -9.30 17.48 -3.31
CA THR A 149 -9.73 18.19 -2.10
C THR A 149 -8.99 17.69 -0.86
N ASP A 150 -9.23 16.46 -0.41
CA ASP A 150 -8.81 16.00 0.93
C ASP A 150 -7.29 15.91 1.07
N PHE A 151 -6.62 15.31 0.08
CA PHE A 151 -5.17 15.19 -0.01
C PHE A 151 -4.54 16.29 -0.86
N ARG A 152 -5.26 17.37 -1.15
CA ARG A 152 -4.77 18.44 -2.01
C ARG A 152 -3.47 19.00 -1.43
N PRO A 153 -2.35 18.96 -2.18
CA PRO A 153 -1.06 19.39 -1.65
C PRO A 153 -1.00 20.93 -1.54
N PRO A 154 -0.34 21.49 -0.50
CA PRO A 154 -0.30 22.93 -0.26
C PRO A 154 0.17 23.78 -1.45
N SER A 155 1.17 23.32 -2.20
CA SER A 155 1.71 24.04 -3.36
C SER A 155 0.78 24.09 -4.57
N ALA A 156 -0.32 23.31 -4.57
CA ALA A 156 -1.36 23.40 -5.59
C ALA A 156 -2.41 24.49 -5.31
N GLY A 157 -2.28 25.22 -4.20
CA GLY A 157 -3.24 26.27 -3.80
C GLY A 157 -4.59 25.71 -3.35
N PRO A 158 -5.61 26.55 -3.13
CA PRO A 158 -6.94 26.11 -2.72
C PRO A 158 -7.67 25.32 -3.81
N TYR A 159 -8.74 24.61 -3.44
CA TYR A 159 -9.67 24.07 -4.42
C TYR A 159 -10.49 25.21 -5.04
N GLU A 160 -10.58 25.24 -6.36
CA GLU A 160 -11.39 26.22 -7.10
C GLU A 160 -12.57 25.54 -7.78
N PHE A 161 -13.79 26.02 -7.52
CA PHE A 161 -14.99 25.55 -8.23
C PHE A 161 -15.03 26.09 -9.65
N ASN A 162 -15.34 25.23 -10.61
CA ASN A 162 -15.58 25.69 -11.97
C ASN A 162 -16.96 26.35 -12.13
N ALA A 163 -17.13 27.11 -13.21
CA ALA A 163 -18.37 27.84 -13.49
C ALA A 163 -19.60 26.92 -13.53
N GLN A 164 -19.46 25.69 -14.04
CA GLN A 164 -20.56 24.73 -14.13
C GLN A 164 -21.00 24.23 -12.74
N GLN A 165 -20.06 23.99 -11.82
CA GLN A 165 -20.37 23.63 -10.43
C GLN A 165 -21.15 24.76 -9.74
N LEU A 166 -20.67 26.00 -9.86
CA LEU A 166 -21.33 27.17 -9.26
C LEU A 166 -22.74 27.39 -9.84
N GLU A 167 -22.91 27.24 -11.15
CA GLU A 167 -24.22 27.32 -11.79
C GLU A 167 -25.17 26.21 -11.31
N ASN A 168 -24.66 24.98 -11.16
CA ASN A 168 -25.44 23.84 -10.67
C ASN A 168 -25.87 24.04 -9.21
N PHE A 169 -25.02 24.60 -8.36
CA PHE A 169 -25.39 24.94 -6.98
C PHE A 169 -26.51 26.00 -6.94
N LYS A 170 -26.41 27.04 -7.78
CA LYS A 170 -27.48 28.05 -7.95
C LYS A 170 -28.81 27.42 -8.37
N LYS A 171 -28.79 26.57 -9.41
CA LYS A 171 -30.00 25.87 -9.90
C LYS A 171 -30.63 24.95 -8.85
N GLN A 172 -29.83 24.42 -7.93
CA GLN A 172 -30.28 23.57 -6.83
C GLN A 172 -30.69 24.35 -5.58
N ASN A 173 -30.70 25.69 -5.61
CA ASN A 173 -30.96 26.56 -4.46
C ASN A 173 -30.08 26.22 -3.25
N LYS A 174 -28.81 25.89 -3.48
CA LYS A 174 -27.85 25.60 -2.42
C LYS A 174 -27.22 26.87 -1.87
N ASP A 175 -26.87 26.84 -0.59
CA ASP A 175 -26.07 27.88 0.06
C ASP A 175 -24.62 27.82 -0.45
N ILE A 176 -24.27 28.75 -1.34
CA ILE A 176 -22.97 28.79 -2.00
C ILE A 176 -21.87 29.21 -1.02
N ASP A 177 -22.16 30.17 -0.14
CA ASP A 177 -21.17 30.67 0.83
C ASP A 177 -20.79 29.56 1.80
N LYS A 178 -21.78 28.78 2.25
CA LYS A 178 -21.51 27.58 3.05
C LYS A 178 -20.69 26.54 2.29
N ILE A 179 -21.00 26.27 1.03
CA ILE A 179 -20.25 25.29 0.22
C ILE A 179 -18.78 25.73 0.05
N LEU A 180 -18.54 27.02 -0.19
CA LEU A 180 -17.19 27.58 -0.31
C LEU A 180 -16.43 27.45 1.01
N ALA A 181 -17.06 27.79 2.14
CA ALA A 181 -16.47 27.63 3.46
C ALA A 181 -16.14 26.16 3.77
N ASP A 182 -17.11 25.26 3.62
CA ASP A 182 -16.93 23.83 3.87
C ASP A 182 -15.83 23.23 2.97
N LYS A 183 -15.74 23.66 1.70
CA LYS A 183 -14.69 23.21 0.78
C LYS A 183 -13.32 23.74 1.17
N THR A 184 -13.24 25.00 1.62
CA THR A 184 -12.00 25.60 2.10
C THR A 184 -11.47 24.82 3.30
N ASP A 185 -12.33 24.54 4.29
CA ASP A 185 -11.98 23.77 5.50
C ASP A 185 -11.57 22.33 5.20
N ALA A 186 -12.16 21.72 4.16
CA ALA A 186 -11.83 20.35 3.76
C ALA A 186 -10.52 20.25 2.95
N THR A 187 -10.08 21.33 2.31
CA THR A 187 -8.96 21.31 1.38
C THR A 187 -7.63 21.04 2.10
N GLY A 188 -6.91 20.00 1.70
CA GLY A 188 -5.61 19.62 2.25
C GLY A 188 -5.66 19.01 3.66
N ARG A 189 -6.84 18.88 4.27
CA ARG A 189 -6.96 18.37 5.64
C ARG A 189 -6.32 17.01 5.84
N TYR A 190 -6.53 16.07 4.91
CA TYR A 190 -5.99 14.71 5.01
C TYR A 190 -4.53 14.62 4.57
N TYR A 191 -4.06 15.53 3.72
CA TYR A 191 -2.63 15.74 3.48
C TYR A 191 -1.93 16.09 4.81
N HIS A 192 -2.44 17.08 5.54
CA HIS A 192 -1.85 17.49 6.82
C HIS A 192 -1.92 16.39 7.88
N LEU A 193 -3.07 15.72 8.02
CA LEU A 193 -3.19 14.58 8.95
C LEU A 193 -2.20 13.44 8.63
N MET A 194 -1.94 13.17 7.36
CA MET A 194 -0.93 12.19 6.95
C MET A 194 0.47 12.64 7.39
N ILE A 195 0.88 13.86 7.05
CA ILE A 195 2.21 14.39 7.39
C ILE A 195 2.41 14.45 8.91
N ASP A 196 1.40 14.91 9.65
CA ASP A 196 1.44 15.02 11.11
C ASP A 196 1.58 13.64 11.76
N HIS A 197 0.85 12.64 11.26
CA HIS A 197 0.95 11.27 11.79
C HIS A 197 2.31 10.65 11.51
N VAL A 198 2.84 10.81 10.30
CA VAL A 198 4.19 10.35 9.96
C VAL A 198 5.23 10.97 10.90
N LYS A 199 5.19 12.30 11.06
CA LYS A 199 6.11 13.02 11.98
C LYS A 199 5.95 12.56 13.43
N SER A 200 4.71 12.35 13.88
CA SER A 200 4.41 11.87 15.24
C SER A 200 5.01 10.48 15.50
N VAL A 201 4.86 9.54 14.57
CA VAL A 201 5.45 8.20 14.70
C VAL A 201 6.97 8.26 14.66
N LEU A 202 7.56 9.04 13.75
CA LEU A 202 9.01 9.17 13.64
C LEU A 202 9.64 9.83 14.89
N ALA A 203 8.93 10.75 15.54
CA ALA A 203 9.37 11.38 16.78
C ALA A 203 9.38 10.42 17.99
N ASP A 204 8.54 9.37 17.98
CA ASP A 204 8.46 8.38 19.05
C ASP A 204 8.21 6.96 18.51
N ILE A 205 9.19 6.43 17.76
CA ILE A 205 9.11 5.11 17.13
C ILE A 205 8.92 3.99 18.17
N SER A 206 9.53 4.12 19.35
CA SER A 206 9.47 3.11 20.42
C SER A 206 8.04 2.84 20.92
N ARG A 207 7.12 3.79 20.75
CA ARG A 207 5.69 3.61 21.06
C ARG A 207 5.02 2.60 20.13
N VAL A 208 5.45 2.54 18.87
CA VAL A 208 4.89 1.67 17.83
C VAL A 208 5.68 0.38 17.72
N TYR A 209 7.01 0.47 17.81
CA TYR A 209 7.96 -0.64 17.76
C TYR A 209 8.80 -0.67 19.04
N PRO A 210 8.33 -1.35 20.10
CA PRO A 210 9.01 -1.36 21.41
C PRO A 210 10.44 -1.92 21.39
N GLU A 211 10.78 -2.78 20.44
CA GLU A 211 12.12 -3.37 20.31
C GLU A 211 13.07 -2.50 19.45
N TYR A 212 12.61 -1.33 18.99
CA TYR A 212 13.42 -0.38 18.23
C TYR A 212 14.60 0.15 19.06
N ASP A 213 15.82 -0.12 18.59
CA ASP A 213 17.03 0.46 19.13
C ASP A 213 17.26 1.86 18.55
N LYS A 214 17.13 2.90 19.38
CA LYS A 214 17.33 4.29 18.97
C LYS A 214 18.73 4.55 18.39
N ALA A 215 19.73 3.77 18.79
CA ALA A 215 21.10 3.92 18.29
C ALA A 215 21.26 3.47 16.83
N GLN A 216 20.37 2.61 16.30
CA GLN A 216 20.43 2.16 14.90
C GLN A 216 19.89 3.21 13.90
N GLY A 217 19.15 4.20 14.39
CA GLY A 217 18.49 5.19 13.54
C GLY A 217 17.40 4.60 12.63
N TYR A 218 16.86 5.46 11.77
CA TYR A 218 15.89 5.05 10.76
C TYR A 218 16.18 5.74 9.42
N GLU A 219 15.70 5.11 8.35
CA GLU A 219 15.69 5.63 7.00
C GLU A 219 14.23 5.70 6.51
N LEU A 220 13.82 6.85 5.97
CA LEU A 220 12.55 6.92 5.26
C LEU A 220 12.73 6.34 3.86
N ALA A 221 12.40 5.06 3.71
CA ALA A 221 12.77 4.24 2.56
C ALA A 221 11.81 4.38 1.37
N GLY A 222 10.56 4.79 1.59
CA GLY A 222 9.66 5.03 0.48
C GLY A 222 8.22 5.26 0.88
N ILE A 223 7.40 5.61 -0.11
CA ILE A 223 5.98 5.83 0.05
C ILE A 223 5.18 5.16 -1.08
N VAL A 224 4.07 4.57 -0.72
CA VAL A 224 3.08 4.00 -1.64
C VAL A 224 1.83 4.87 -1.58
N TRP A 225 1.45 5.44 -2.73
CA TRP A 225 0.21 6.16 -2.92
C TRP A 225 -0.82 5.26 -3.60
N PHE A 226 -1.92 4.93 -2.90
CA PHE A 226 -3.01 4.14 -3.47
C PHE A 226 -4.38 4.77 -3.23
N GLN A 227 -4.73 5.69 -4.14
CA GLN A 227 -5.94 6.47 -4.15
C GLN A 227 -6.43 6.63 -5.59
N GLY A 228 -7.68 7.04 -5.79
CA GLY A 228 -8.10 7.57 -7.10
C GLY A 228 -9.58 7.45 -7.40
N TRP A 229 -10.30 6.54 -6.73
CA TRP A 229 -11.70 6.24 -7.07
C TRP A 229 -12.56 7.48 -7.01
N ASN A 230 -12.39 8.28 -5.94
CA ASN A 230 -13.20 9.46 -5.73
C ASN A 230 -12.94 10.56 -6.77
N ASP A 231 -11.70 10.71 -7.23
CA ASP A 231 -11.39 11.63 -8.33
C ASP A 231 -11.93 11.11 -9.66
N MET A 232 -11.79 9.81 -9.94
CA MET A 232 -12.32 9.18 -11.15
C MET A 232 -13.85 9.34 -11.28
N VAL A 233 -14.59 9.18 -10.17
CA VAL A 233 -16.06 9.30 -10.20
C VAL A 233 -16.57 10.72 -9.98
N ASP A 234 -15.71 11.71 -9.72
CA ASP A 234 -16.08 13.11 -9.54
C ASP A 234 -16.20 13.87 -10.88
N GLY A 235 -17.38 13.78 -11.48
CA GLY A 235 -17.69 14.54 -12.70
C GLY A 235 -17.86 16.04 -12.47
N GLY A 236 -17.85 16.50 -11.21
CA GLY A 236 -17.92 17.93 -10.88
C GLY A 236 -16.56 18.60 -11.03
N SER A 237 -15.53 18.01 -10.41
CA SER A 237 -14.14 18.47 -10.53
C SER A 237 -13.56 18.15 -11.91
N TYR A 238 -13.97 17.03 -12.52
CA TYR A 238 -13.52 16.58 -13.83
C TYR A 238 -14.69 16.51 -14.85
N PRO A 239 -15.22 17.66 -15.29
CA PRO A 239 -16.41 17.70 -16.17
C PRO A 239 -16.15 17.08 -17.56
N ASN A 240 -14.91 17.10 -18.03
CA ASN A 240 -14.51 16.56 -19.33
C ASN A 240 -13.82 15.20 -19.21
N ARG A 241 -14.02 14.46 -18.11
CA ARG A 241 -13.35 13.17 -17.82
C ARG A 241 -13.52 12.06 -18.86
N ASN A 242 -14.46 12.20 -19.79
CA ASN A 242 -14.69 11.29 -20.90
C ASN A 242 -13.96 11.72 -22.19
N GLN A 243 -13.10 12.74 -22.12
CA GLN A 243 -12.31 13.27 -23.23
C GLN A 243 -10.81 13.11 -22.92
N SER A 244 -9.98 13.17 -23.96
CA SER A 244 -8.53 13.22 -23.80
C SER A 244 -8.13 14.42 -22.94
N GLY A 245 -7.19 14.23 -22.01
CA GLY A 245 -6.78 15.26 -21.05
C GLY A 245 -7.81 15.59 -19.95
N GLY A 246 -8.94 14.87 -19.90
CA GLY A 246 -10.02 15.11 -18.92
C GLY A 246 -9.61 15.00 -17.44
N TYR A 247 -8.43 14.44 -17.17
CA TYR A 247 -7.84 14.27 -15.83
C TYR A 247 -6.46 14.93 -15.67
N ASP A 248 -6.04 15.84 -16.57
CA ASP A 248 -4.72 16.49 -16.46
C ASP A 248 -4.51 17.22 -15.13
N GLN A 249 -5.59 17.71 -14.53
CA GLN A 249 -5.56 18.28 -13.19
C GLN A 249 -5.15 17.23 -12.14
N TYR A 250 -5.58 15.97 -12.25
CA TYR A 250 -5.13 14.91 -11.35
C TYR A 250 -3.61 14.69 -11.45
N SER A 251 -3.07 14.60 -12.68
CA SER A 251 -1.62 14.48 -12.91
C SER A 251 -0.85 15.64 -12.30
N THR A 252 -1.37 16.86 -12.46
CA THR A 252 -0.79 18.09 -11.90
C THR A 252 -0.76 18.03 -10.37
N LEU A 253 -1.89 17.69 -9.74
CA LEU A 253 -2.00 17.58 -8.29
C LEU A 253 -1.11 16.47 -7.73
N LEU A 254 -1.03 15.32 -8.38
CA LEU A 254 -0.19 14.23 -7.92
C LEU A 254 1.30 14.59 -8.00
N THR A 255 1.69 15.37 -9.00
CA THR A 255 3.05 15.94 -9.12
C THR A 255 3.36 16.89 -7.96
N HIS A 256 2.44 17.80 -7.63
CA HIS A 256 2.58 18.66 -6.45
C HIS A 256 2.63 17.85 -5.14
N PHE A 257 1.82 16.80 -5.03
CA PHE A 257 1.79 15.93 -3.86
C PHE A 257 3.13 15.25 -3.62
N ILE A 258 3.74 14.67 -4.67
CA ILE A 258 5.06 14.05 -4.56
C ILE A 258 6.10 15.07 -4.08
N ARG A 259 6.12 16.28 -4.65
CA ARG A 259 7.07 17.34 -4.27
C ARG A 259 6.87 17.82 -2.83
N ASP A 260 5.62 18.05 -2.43
CA ASP A 260 5.32 18.58 -1.10
C ASP A 260 5.56 17.54 -0.02
N VAL A 261 5.23 16.25 -0.24
CA VAL A 261 5.56 15.17 0.71
C VAL A 261 7.07 15.10 0.92
N ARG A 262 7.85 15.11 -0.16
CA ARG A 262 9.33 15.10 -0.10
C ARG A 262 9.87 16.29 0.68
N LYS A 263 9.33 17.48 0.44
CA LYS A 263 9.71 18.71 1.16
C LYS A 263 9.34 18.63 2.65
N ASP A 264 8.11 18.26 2.97
CA ASP A 264 7.59 18.31 4.34
C ASP A 264 8.20 17.22 5.23
N LEU A 265 8.70 16.14 4.63
CA LEU A 265 9.43 15.05 5.30
C LEU A 265 10.96 15.18 5.18
N ASP A 266 11.46 16.27 4.60
CA ASP A 266 12.90 16.53 4.37
C ASP A 266 13.63 15.35 3.68
N SER A 267 12.97 14.74 2.69
CA SER A 267 13.49 13.60 1.93
C SER A 267 13.33 13.86 0.43
N PRO A 268 14.21 14.66 -0.19
CA PRO A 268 14.07 15.12 -1.58
C PRO A 268 14.10 13.99 -2.61
N ASN A 269 14.69 12.84 -2.24
CA ASN A 269 14.80 11.67 -3.09
C ASN A 269 13.91 10.52 -2.62
N LEU A 270 12.90 10.74 -1.77
CA LEU A 270 12.03 9.67 -1.28
C LEU A 270 11.39 8.89 -2.45
N PRO A 271 11.62 7.56 -2.55
CA PRO A 271 10.99 6.72 -3.56
C PRO A 271 9.47 6.70 -3.45
N PHE A 272 8.80 6.81 -4.59
CA PHE A 272 7.34 6.85 -4.68
C PHE A 272 6.83 5.72 -5.56
N VAL A 273 5.91 4.92 -5.04
CA VAL A 273 5.13 3.96 -5.84
C VAL A 273 3.71 4.48 -5.97
N ILE A 274 3.24 4.64 -7.21
CA ILE A 274 1.87 5.02 -7.54
C ILE A 274 1.09 3.76 -7.92
N GLY A 275 0.12 3.38 -7.09
CA GLY A 275 -0.86 2.36 -7.44
C GLY A 275 -1.91 2.92 -8.40
N VAL A 276 -1.73 2.66 -9.69
CA VAL A 276 -2.65 3.09 -10.75
C VAL A 276 -3.96 2.30 -10.65
N MET A 277 -5.10 2.98 -10.72
CA MET A 277 -6.43 2.41 -10.45
C MET A 277 -6.79 1.26 -11.38
N GLY A 278 -6.92 0.06 -10.83
CA GLY A 278 -7.16 -1.17 -11.58
C GLY A 278 -8.60 -1.64 -11.65
N VAL A 279 -9.55 -0.92 -11.03
CA VAL A 279 -10.95 -1.37 -10.94
C VAL A 279 -11.52 -1.69 -12.32
N GLY A 280 -12.14 -2.87 -12.42
CA GLY A 280 -12.72 -3.39 -13.67
C GLY A 280 -11.72 -4.15 -14.56
N GLY A 281 -10.43 -4.17 -14.22
CA GLY A 281 -9.39 -4.88 -14.98
C GLY A 281 -8.96 -4.15 -16.24
N PRO A 282 -8.13 -4.80 -17.10
CA PRO A 282 -7.59 -4.18 -18.30
C PRO A 282 -8.71 -3.76 -19.27
N THR A 283 -8.67 -2.51 -19.75
CA THR A 283 -9.72 -1.93 -20.61
C THR A 283 -9.84 -2.61 -21.97
N ASN A 284 -8.75 -3.18 -22.47
CA ASN A 284 -8.73 -4.01 -23.69
C ASN A 284 -9.50 -5.34 -23.55
N LEU A 285 -9.86 -5.74 -22.33
CA LEU A 285 -10.67 -6.93 -22.05
C LEU A 285 -12.14 -6.59 -21.77
N TYR A 286 -12.57 -5.33 -21.94
CA TYR A 286 -13.92 -4.91 -21.61
C TYR A 286 -14.97 -5.51 -22.54
N GLY A 287 -15.96 -6.16 -21.94
CA GLY A 287 -17.15 -6.62 -22.66
C GLY A 287 -18.10 -5.47 -23.03
N PRO A 288 -19.18 -5.75 -23.78
CA PRO A 288 -20.12 -4.74 -24.26
C PRO A 288 -20.65 -3.79 -23.18
N ASP A 289 -20.98 -4.31 -22.00
CA ASP A 289 -21.54 -3.52 -20.89
C ASP A 289 -20.52 -2.59 -20.21
N GLN A 290 -19.24 -2.85 -20.39
CA GLN A 290 -18.15 -2.08 -19.80
C GLN A 290 -17.65 -0.97 -20.72
N GLN A 291 -18.03 -0.98 -22.01
CA GLN A 291 -17.56 -0.02 -23.01
C GLN A 291 -17.85 1.44 -22.63
N ARG A 292 -18.95 1.70 -21.91
CA ARG A 292 -19.28 3.04 -21.39
C ARG A 292 -18.26 3.61 -20.42
N TYR A 293 -17.41 2.77 -19.83
CA TYR A 293 -16.37 3.17 -18.87
C TYR A 293 -14.98 3.28 -19.49
N LEU A 294 -14.79 2.81 -20.72
CA LEU A 294 -13.48 2.65 -21.35
C LEU A 294 -12.65 3.94 -21.28
N THR A 295 -13.18 5.04 -21.80
CA THR A 295 -12.46 6.32 -21.85
C THR A 295 -12.18 6.89 -20.47
N VAL A 296 -13.15 6.76 -19.55
CA VAL A 296 -13.01 7.28 -18.18
C VAL A 296 -11.95 6.50 -17.41
N HIS A 297 -11.97 5.16 -17.50
CA HIS A 297 -11.01 4.31 -16.80
C HIS A 297 -9.61 4.45 -17.39
N GLN A 298 -9.47 4.37 -18.73
CA GLN A 298 -8.15 4.50 -19.35
C GLN A 298 -7.57 5.91 -19.16
N GLY A 299 -8.35 6.96 -19.42
CA GLY A 299 -7.89 8.34 -19.25
C GLY A 299 -7.50 8.66 -17.81
N PHE A 300 -8.18 8.07 -16.82
CA PHE A 300 -7.79 8.24 -15.42
C PHE A 300 -6.49 7.48 -15.08
N ARG A 301 -6.32 6.25 -15.58
CA ARG A 301 -5.07 5.48 -15.38
C ARG A 301 -3.87 6.18 -16.00
N ASP A 302 -4.04 6.72 -17.20
CA ASP A 302 -3.00 7.48 -17.89
C ASP A 302 -2.61 8.73 -17.08
N ALA A 303 -3.58 9.46 -16.53
CA ALA A 303 -3.34 10.61 -15.67
C ALA A 303 -2.63 10.24 -14.36
N MET A 304 -3.00 9.12 -13.73
CA MET A 304 -2.30 8.63 -12.54
C MET A 304 -0.84 8.25 -12.83
N ALA A 305 -0.57 7.66 -14.00
CA ALA A 305 0.77 7.21 -14.38
C ALA A 305 1.68 8.34 -14.88
N ALA A 306 1.11 9.44 -15.37
CA ALA A 306 1.84 10.54 -16.00
C ALA A 306 3.01 11.10 -15.18
N PRO A 307 2.91 11.32 -13.85
CA PRO A 307 4.04 11.85 -13.06
C PRO A 307 5.31 11.00 -13.18
N ALA A 308 5.21 9.67 -13.17
CA ALA A 308 6.40 8.79 -13.25
C ALA A 308 7.20 8.94 -14.55
N SER A 309 6.60 9.51 -15.60
CA SER A 309 7.27 9.77 -16.88
C SER A 309 7.99 11.13 -16.92
N MET A 310 7.85 11.96 -15.89
CA MET A 310 8.52 13.26 -15.83
C MET A 310 10.04 13.08 -15.61
N PRO A 311 10.90 13.89 -16.28
CA PRO A 311 12.35 13.77 -16.15
C PRO A 311 12.86 13.82 -14.70
N GLU A 312 12.28 14.67 -13.86
CA GLU A 312 12.65 14.82 -12.44
C GLU A 312 12.31 13.59 -11.58
N PHE A 313 11.45 12.69 -12.06
CA PHE A 313 10.94 11.53 -11.32
C PHE A 313 11.46 10.19 -11.85
N LYS A 314 12.23 10.22 -12.95
CA LYS A 314 12.79 9.01 -13.56
C LYS A 314 13.69 8.26 -12.58
N GLY A 315 13.39 6.98 -12.37
CA GLY A 315 14.14 6.09 -11.47
C GLY A 315 13.80 6.26 -9.98
N ASN A 316 12.91 7.18 -9.63
CA ASN A 316 12.54 7.46 -8.24
C ASN A 316 11.01 7.57 -8.01
N VAL A 317 10.24 7.42 -9.08
CA VAL A 317 8.78 7.25 -9.05
C VAL A 317 8.44 6.10 -9.98
N ALA A 318 7.81 5.06 -9.42
CA ALA A 318 7.37 3.88 -10.16
C ALA A 318 5.84 3.80 -10.19
N VAL A 319 5.31 3.16 -11.21
CA VAL A 319 3.87 2.88 -11.34
C VAL A 319 3.62 1.39 -11.21
N VAL A 320 2.54 1.04 -10.50
CA VAL A 320 2.02 -0.32 -10.45
C VAL A 320 0.63 -0.30 -11.05
N LEU A 321 0.50 -0.91 -12.23
CA LEU A 321 -0.75 -1.03 -12.97
C LEU A 321 -1.61 -2.12 -12.33
N THR A 322 -2.44 -1.73 -11.35
CA THR A 322 -3.18 -2.71 -10.54
C THR A 322 -4.29 -3.41 -11.31
N GLU A 323 -4.64 -2.96 -12.51
CA GLU A 323 -5.54 -3.67 -13.42
C GLU A 323 -5.01 -5.05 -13.82
N ASN A 324 -3.69 -5.24 -13.79
CA ASN A 324 -3.04 -6.50 -14.15
C ASN A 324 -3.28 -7.60 -13.12
N TYR A 325 -3.74 -7.24 -11.92
CA TYR A 325 -4.06 -8.19 -10.84
C TYR A 325 -5.55 -8.53 -10.76
N TRP A 326 -6.37 -8.01 -11.67
CA TRP A 326 -7.80 -8.25 -11.68
C TRP A 326 -8.13 -9.71 -11.99
N ASP A 327 -9.05 -10.31 -11.23
CA ASP A 327 -9.42 -11.72 -11.39
C ASP A 327 -10.33 -11.90 -12.62
N THR A 328 -9.71 -12.17 -13.77
CA THR A 328 -10.39 -12.34 -15.06
C THR A 328 -11.26 -13.61 -15.10
N GLU A 329 -10.89 -14.66 -14.37
CA GLU A 329 -11.68 -15.87 -14.26
C GLU A 329 -12.96 -15.60 -13.47
N PHE A 330 -12.87 -14.94 -12.32
CA PHE A 330 -14.05 -14.51 -11.56
C PHE A 330 -14.98 -13.63 -12.41
N VAL A 331 -14.44 -12.66 -13.16
CA VAL A 331 -15.25 -11.81 -14.05
C VAL A 331 -15.95 -12.65 -15.12
N THR A 332 -15.26 -13.63 -15.70
CA THR A 332 -15.83 -14.53 -16.71
C THR A 332 -16.99 -15.35 -16.13
N LEU A 333 -16.80 -15.96 -14.96
CA LEU A 333 -17.84 -16.72 -14.27
C LEU A 333 -19.02 -15.83 -13.87
N ARG A 334 -18.76 -14.61 -13.39
CA ARG A 334 -19.81 -13.65 -13.03
C ARG A 334 -20.60 -13.17 -14.24
N ASN A 335 -19.97 -13.09 -15.41
CA ASN A 335 -20.67 -12.79 -16.67
C ASN A 335 -21.53 -13.98 -17.13
N GLN A 336 -21.04 -15.21 -17.00
CA GLN A 336 -21.84 -16.41 -17.28
C GLN A 336 -23.07 -16.52 -16.36
N GLU A 337 -22.90 -16.20 -15.07
CA GLU A 337 -23.98 -16.20 -14.07
C GLU A 337 -25.16 -15.31 -14.50
N ARG A 338 -24.91 -14.21 -15.23
CA ARG A 338 -25.96 -13.29 -15.68
C ARG A 338 -27.04 -13.95 -16.54
N SER A 339 -26.69 -14.99 -17.29
CA SER A 339 -27.63 -15.68 -18.19
C SER A 339 -28.79 -16.37 -17.46
N PHE A 340 -28.57 -16.81 -16.23
CA PHE A 340 -29.59 -17.49 -15.41
C PHE A 340 -29.90 -16.74 -14.11
N LYS A 341 -29.20 -15.63 -13.82
CA LYS A 341 -29.45 -14.77 -12.65
C LYS A 341 -30.92 -14.33 -12.50
N PRO A 342 -31.67 -13.99 -13.56
CA PRO A 342 -33.09 -13.67 -13.42
C PRO A 342 -33.94 -14.81 -12.84
N GLN A 343 -33.58 -16.07 -13.13
CA GLN A 343 -34.26 -17.25 -12.57
C GLN A 343 -33.97 -17.39 -11.07
N VAL A 344 -32.70 -17.21 -10.68
CA VAL A 344 -32.29 -17.19 -9.27
C VAL A 344 -32.98 -16.07 -8.49
N ASP A 345 -33.10 -14.89 -9.08
CA ASP A 345 -33.74 -13.74 -8.44
C ASP A 345 -35.26 -13.93 -8.27
N LYS A 346 -35.92 -14.58 -9.24
CA LYS A 346 -37.31 -15.00 -9.10
C LYS A 346 -37.49 -15.96 -7.91
N ILE A 347 -36.65 -16.99 -7.79
CA ILE A 347 -36.71 -17.94 -6.67
C ILE A 347 -36.49 -17.23 -5.33
N LYS A 348 -35.56 -16.26 -5.27
CA LYS A 348 -35.33 -15.44 -4.07
C LYS A 348 -36.54 -14.57 -3.71
N ALA A 349 -37.23 -14.03 -4.70
CA ALA A 349 -38.47 -13.28 -4.49
C ALA A 349 -39.57 -14.19 -3.93
N GLU A 350 -39.78 -15.37 -4.52
CA GLU A 350 -40.76 -16.36 -4.04
C GLU A 350 -40.48 -16.82 -2.60
N MET A 351 -39.20 -17.04 -2.24
CA MET A 351 -38.80 -17.32 -0.86
C MET A 351 -39.10 -16.17 0.10
N LYS A 352 -38.90 -14.92 -0.35
CA LYS A 352 -39.15 -13.73 0.47
C LYS A 352 -40.66 -13.48 0.66
N GLU A 353 -41.46 -13.81 -0.35
CA GLU A 353 -42.93 -13.71 -0.33
C GLU A 353 -43.60 -14.87 0.44
N GLY A 354 -42.84 -15.92 0.77
CA GLY A 354 -43.33 -17.10 1.48
C GLY A 354 -44.10 -18.10 0.61
N SER A 355 -44.12 -17.89 -0.72
CA SER A 355 -44.72 -18.82 -1.69
C SER A 355 -43.83 -20.04 -1.96
N LEU A 356 -42.55 -19.98 -1.55
CA LEU A 356 -41.60 -21.09 -1.59
C LEU A 356 -40.85 -21.18 -0.25
N SER A 357 -40.71 -22.40 0.30
CA SER A 357 -39.92 -22.57 1.52
C SER A 357 -38.43 -22.32 1.26
N ARG A 358 -37.69 -21.91 2.31
CA ARG A 358 -36.24 -21.65 2.22
C ARG A 358 -35.48 -22.87 1.68
N ASP A 359 -35.79 -24.06 2.18
CA ASP A 359 -35.09 -25.29 1.77
C ASP A 359 -35.37 -25.63 0.30
N GLN A 360 -36.62 -25.51 -0.14
CA GLN A 360 -36.98 -25.73 -1.56
C GLN A 360 -36.32 -24.71 -2.47
N GLY A 361 -36.34 -23.42 -2.10
CA GLY A 361 -35.71 -22.37 -2.89
C GLY A 361 -34.19 -22.49 -2.95
N MET A 362 -33.55 -22.92 -1.86
CA MET A 362 -32.11 -23.18 -1.86
C MET A 362 -31.75 -24.41 -2.70
N ALA A 363 -32.50 -25.51 -2.58
CA ALA A 363 -32.29 -26.68 -3.45
C ALA A 363 -32.50 -26.35 -4.93
N ALA A 364 -33.48 -25.51 -5.27
CA ALA A 364 -33.71 -25.06 -6.65
C ALA A 364 -32.57 -24.18 -7.17
N ILE A 365 -32.06 -23.26 -6.35
CA ILE A 365 -30.90 -22.44 -6.69
C ILE A 365 -29.66 -23.32 -6.87
N ASP A 366 -29.38 -24.24 -5.95
CA ASP A 366 -28.24 -25.15 -6.06
C ASP A 366 -28.33 -26.01 -7.32
N LYS A 367 -29.52 -26.47 -7.72
CA LYS A 367 -29.73 -27.18 -8.99
C LYS A 367 -29.35 -26.32 -10.20
N ILE A 368 -29.71 -25.03 -10.21
CA ILE A 368 -29.33 -24.11 -11.28
C ILE A 368 -27.81 -23.94 -11.32
N TYR A 369 -27.17 -23.68 -10.17
CA TYR A 369 -25.72 -23.51 -10.11
C TYR A 369 -24.98 -24.80 -10.53
N ASN A 370 -25.36 -25.97 -10.02
CA ASN A 370 -24.76 -27.26 -10.37
C ASN A 370 -24.95 -27.63 -11.85
N ALA A 371 -25.96 -27.09 -12.53
CA ALA A 371 -26.16 -27.30 -13.96
C ALA A 371 -25.29 -26.39 -14.83
N ASN A 372 -24.78 -25.28 -14.29
CA ASN A 372 -24.03 -24.27 -15.04
C ASN A 372 -22.55 -24.17 -14.65
N PHE A 373 -22.18 -24.62 -13.45
CA PHE A 373 -20.83 -24.49 -12.92
C PHE A 373 -20.34 -25.78 -12.26
N ASP A 374 -19.05 -26.06 -12.42
CA ASP A 374 -18.36 -27.09 -11.65
C ASP A 374 -18.08 -26.65 -10.20
N GLN A 375 -17.59 -27.60 -9.37
CA GLN A 375 -17.30 -27.34 -7.96
C GLN A 375 -16.26 -26.24 -7.75
N ARG A 376 -15.22 -26.17 -8.58
CA ARG A 376 -14.17 -25.15 -8.46
C ARG A 376 -14.71 -23.76 -8.82
N GLN A 377 -15.47 -23.67 -9.89
CA GLN A 377 -16.11 -22.43 -10.34
C GLN A 377 -17.09 -21.88 -9.29
N MET A 378 -17.89 -22.75 -8.67
CA MET A 378 -18.76 -22.37 -7.56
C MET A 378 -17.97 -21.84 -6.36
N ARG A 379 -16.82 -22.45 -6.04
CA ARG A 379 -15.95 -21.95 -4.97
C ARG A 379 -15.38 -20.57 -5.30
N ILE A 380 -14.93 -20.34 -6.55
CA ILE A 380 -14.46 -19.00 -6.97
C ILE A 380 -15.54 -17.94 -6.76
N LEU A 381 -16.77 -18.19 -7.21
CA LEU A 381 -17.87 -17.23 -7.09
C LEU A 381 -18.27 -16.94 -5.63
N LYS A 382 -18.17 -17.94 -4.74
CA LYS A 382 -18.61 -17.84 -3.34
C LYS A 382 -17.51 -17.36 -2.38
N GLU A 383 -16.27 -17.81 -2.60
CA GLU A 383 -15.18 -17.71 -1.63
C GLU A 383 -14.17 -16.59 -1.98
N SER A 384 -13.97 -16.25 -3.26
CA SER A 384 -12.90 -15.33 -3.70
C SER A 384 -13.18 -13.86 -3.46
N VAL A 385 -14.43 -13.48 -3.12
CA VAL A 385 -14.87 -12.09 -3.01
C VAL A 385 -15.64 -11.81 -1.72
N SER A 386 -15.51 -10.58 -1.23
CA SER A 386 -16.20 -10.11 -0.03
C SER A 386 -16.76 -8.69 -0.13
N ASN A 387 -16.57 -8.02 -1.26
CA ASN A 387 -17.00 -6.66 -1.47
C ASN A 387 -17.31 -6.40 -2.96
N GLN A 388 -17.68 -5.16 -3.26
CA GLN A 388 -17.95 -4.70 -4.62
C GLN A 388 -16.66 -4.32 -5.37
N ASP A 389 -16.79 -4.14 -6.68
CA ASP A 389 -15.69 -3.88 -7.61
C ASP A 389 -14.85 -2.64 -7.21
N TYR A 390 -15.47 -1.58 -6.70
CA TYR A 390 -14.77 -0.37 -6.25
C TYR A 390 -13.79 -0.60 -5.08
N HIS A 391 -13.89 -1.76 -4.42
CA HIS A 391 -12.98 -2.26 -3.39
C HIS A 391 -12.19 -3.50 -3.84
N TYR A 392 -11.89 -3.62 -5.14
CA TYR A 392 -11.21 -4.78 -5.71
C TYR A 392 -11.88 -6.10 -5.31
N LEU A 393 -13.22 -6.10 -5.34
CA LEU A 393 -14.09 -7.23 -4.97
C LEU A 393 -13.94 -7.68 -3.52
N GLY A 394 -13.21 -6.94 -2.67
CA GLY A 394 -12.77 -7.42 -1.37
C GLY A 394 -12.04 -8.76 -1.47
N SER A 395 -11.26 -8.96 -2.53
CA SER A 395 -10.54 -10.20 -2.78
C SER A 395 -9.12 -10.10 -2.24
N ALA A 396 -8.75 -11.03 -1.35
CA ALA A 396 -7.37 -11.16 -0.90
C ALA A 396 -6.42 -11.57 -2.05
N GLY A 397 -6.92 -12.27 -3.08
CA GLY A 397 -6.13 -12.63 -4.26
C GLY A 397 -5.76 -11.41 -5.11
N ILE A 398 -6.64 -10.42 -5.21
CA ILE A 398 -6.34 -9.17 -5.93
C ILE A 398 -5.49 -8.24 -5.06
N ILE A 399 -5.93 -7.97 -3.82
CA ILE A 399 -5.23 -7.04 -2.92
C ILE A 399 -3.83 -7.55 -2.53
N GLY A 400 -3.66 -8.87 -2.36
CA GLY A 400 -2.36 -9.46 -2.07
C GLY A 400 -1.36 -9.25 -3.21
N GLN A 401 -1.78 -9.51 -4.46
CA GLN A 401 -0.93 -9.24 -5.62
C GLN A 401 -0.60 -7.74 -5.78
N ILE A 402 -1.53 -6.85 -5.44
CA ILE A 402 -1.27 -5.41 -5.40
C ILE A 402 -0.17 -5.07 -4.37
N GLY A 403 -0.27 -5.62 -3.15
CA GLY A 403 0.77 -5.44 -2.13
C GLY A 403 2.13 -5.98 -2.57
N GLN A 404 2.15 -7.16 -3.21
CA GLN A 404 3.35 -7.72 -3.83
C GLN A 404 3.91 -6.78 -4.92
N GLY A 405 3.08 -6.30 -5.84
CA GLY A 405 3.48 -5.36 -6.89
C GLY A 405 4.09 -4.08 -6.33
N PHE A 406 3.52 -3.54 -5.25
CA PHE A 406 4.08 -2.38 -4.55
C PHE A 406 5.46 -2.67 -3.96
N SER A 407 5.65 -3.83 -3.32
CA SER A 407 6.96 -4.22 -2.76
C SER A 407 8.02 -4.40 -3.86
N GLN A 408 7.66 -5.06 -4.97
CA GLN A 408 8.56 -5.28 -6.10
C GLN A 408 8.96 -3.95 -6.75
N ALA A 409 8.00 -3.05 -6.98
CA ALA A 409 8.30 -1.73 -7.53
C ALA A 409 9.17 -0.92 -6.56
N MET A 410 8.91 -0.96 -5.26
CA MET A 410 9.72 -0.28 -4.26
C MET A 410 11.17 -0.79 -4.26
N ASN A 411 11.36 -2.11 -4.29
CA ASN A 411 12.69 -2.74 -4.29
C ASN A 411 13.56 -2.26 -5.47
N THR A 412 12.97 -1.96 -6.63
CA THR A 412 13.74 -1.42 -7.77
C THR A 412 14.35 -0.03 -7.53
N MET A 413 13.94 0.68 -6.47
CA MET A 413 14.37 2.06 -6.18
C MET A 413 15.15 2.20 -4.86
N ILE A 414 15.16 1.17 -4.01
CA ILE A 414 15.82 1.20 -2.68
C ILE A 414 17.02 0.24 -2.58
N GLU A 415 17.32 -0.50 -3.66
CA GLU A 415 18.49 -1.38 -3.78
C GLU A 415 19.80 -0.60 -3.99
#